data_AF-A0AB32TZM9-F1
#
_entry.id   AF-A0AB32TZM9-F1
#
_cell.length_a   1.000
_cell.length_b   1.000
_cell.length_c   1.000
_cell.angle_alpha   90.00
_cell.angle_beta   90.00
_cell.angle_gamma   90.00
#
_symmetry.space_group_name_H-M   'P 1'
#
loop_
_entity.id
_entity.type
_entity.pdbx_description
1 polymer ?
#
loop_
_entity_poly.entity_id
_entity_poly.type
_entity_poly.pdbx_seq_one_letter_code
_entity_poly.pdbx_strand_id
1 'polypeptide(L)'
;NCRKKPKQLKKCPKCDLICHYKKLKRHIERKHTPKMMDITSSSHLDSECIDPQNEVYMVHKSFHGASTPLHVQIKIWGEPHCASCELNECQTNMELAWRSGLLSYQCVHLRSVSYCKTFLTSPLLTEESLKEMVKSKWFGQDKIKKCVNRQKLAQEENAPLSVESKIGVPPTKRFISVYKPNISYYSRLGRVMVSYDTKKNSWHCPCARTQRSCTHKYIAKWHLFQIHPELFRKVRSTESAEEF
;
A
#
# COMPACT_ATOMS: atom_id res chain seq x y z
N ASN A 1 -40.44 -46.34 -13.80
CA ASN A 1 -40.54 -45.38 -14.92
C ASN A 1 -39.91 -44.03 -14.55
N CYS A 2 -38.65 -43.80 -14.93
CA CYS A 2 -38.04 -42.46 -15.03
C CYS A 2 -36.77 -42.60 -15.89
N ARG A 3 -36.92 -42.52 -17.23
CA ARG A 3 -35.81 -42.65 -18.19
C ARG A 3 -34.86 -41.45 -18.02
N LYS A 4 -33.80 -41.59 -17.22
CA LYS A 4 -32.75 -40.58 -17.09
C LYS A 4 -32.08 -40.40 -18.45
N LYS A 5 -32.29 -39.26 -19.11
CA LYS A 5 -31.62 -38.92 -20.39
C LYS A 5 -30.11 -39.14 -20.27
N PRO A 6 -29.46 -39.73 -21.28
CA PRO A 6 -28.04 -40.06 -21.22
C PRO A 6 -27.22 -38.80 -20.92
N LYS A 7 -26.38 -38.93 -19.91
CA LYS A 7 -25.50 -37.87 -19.42
C LYS A 7 -24.50 -37.53 -20.54
N GLN A 8 -24.74 -36.47 -21.29
CA GLN A 8 -23.83 -36.00 -22.34
C GLN A 8 -22.47 -35.62 -21.71
N LEU A 9 -21.47 -36.46 -21.94
CA LEU A 9 -20.08 -36.26 -21.55
C LEU A 9 -19.29 -35.76 -22.77
N LYS A 10 -18.37 -34.81 -22.55
CA LYS A 10 -17.51 -34.23 -23.59
C LYS A 10 -16.09 -34.10 -23.05
N LYS A 11 -15.11 -34.45 -23.89
CA LYS A 11 -13.68 -34.33 -23.60
C LYS A 11 -13.26 -32.85 -23.56
N CYS A 12 -12.46 -32.46 -22.58
CA CYS A 12 -11.87 -31.13 -22.56
C CYS A 12 -10.83 -31.00 -23.68
N PRO A 13 -10.88 -29.95 -24.52
CA PRO A 13 -9.92 -29.78 -25.61
C PRO A 13 -8.52 -29.38 -25.16
N LYS A 14 -8.32 -29.06 -23.86
CA LYS A 14 -7.05 -28.53 -23.33
C LYS A 14 -6.30 -29.48 -22.39
N CYS A 15 -6.98 -30.43 -21.74
CA CYS A 15 -6.33 -31.36 -20.80
C CYS A 15 -6.98 -32.75 -20.81
N ASP A 16 -7.75 -33.05 -21.85
CA ASP A 16 -8.34 -34.36 -22.10
C ASP A 16 -9.31 -34.92 -21.04
N LEU A 17 -9.59 -34.15 -20.00
CA LEU A 17 -10.51 -34.52 -18.93
C LEU A 17 -11.95 -34.64 -19.46
N ILE A 18 -12.58 -35.79 -19.23
CA ILE A 18 -13.99 -36.02 -19.62
C ILE A 18 -14.90 -35.36 -18.59
N CYS A 19 -15.63 -34.34 -19.02
CA CYS A 19 -16.58 -33.61 -18.18
C CYS A 19 -18.00 -33.75 -18.69
N HIS A 20 -18.98 -33.59 -17.81
CA HIS A 20 -20.34 -33.31 -18.26
C HIS A 20 -20.38 -32.07 -19.14
N TYR A 21 -21.10 -32.12 -20.27
CA TYR A 21 -21.23 -30.99 -21.21
C TYR A 21 -21.56 -29.67 -20.50
N LYS A 22 -22.58 -29.69 -19.61
CA LYS A 22 -22.99 -28.52 -18.80
C LYS A 22 -21.89 -27.98 -17.87
N LYS A 23 -20.93 -28.81 -17.47
CA LYS A 23 -19.80 -28.44 -16.60
C LYS A 23 -18.52 -28.14 -17.38
N LEU A 24 -18.47 -28.39 -18.69
CA LEU A 24 -17.26 -28.23 -19.49
C LEU A 24 -16.82 -26.77 -19.58
N LYS A 25 -17.74 -25.83 -19.85
CA LYS A 25 -17.43 -24.38 -19.86
C LYS A 25 -16.79 -23.94 -18.54
N ARG A 26 -17.43 -24.30 -17.42
CA ARG A 26 -16.92 -24.01 -16.07
C ARG A 26 -15.59 -24.70 -15.75
N HIS A 27 -15.36 -25.90 -16.29
CA HIS A 27 -14.06 -26.58 -16.18
C HIS A 27 -12.97 -25.79 -16.91
N ILE A 28 -13.23 -25.41 -18.17
CA ILE A 28 -12.31 -24.61 -18.97
C ILE A 28 -12.02 -23.29 -18.27
N GLU A 29 -13.05 -22.61 -17.78
CA GLU A 29 -12.90 -21.35 -17.06
C GLU A 29 -12.02 -21.48 -15.80
N ARG A 30 -12.17 -22.57 -15.02
CA ARG A 30 -11.46 -22.75 -13.75
C ARG A 30 -10.04 -23.30 -13.89
N LYS A 31 -9.80 -24.13 -14.90
CA LYS A 31 -8.53 -24.85 -15.07
C LYS A 31 -7.64 -24.26 -16.14
N HIS A 32 -8.23 -23.62 -17.15
CA HIS A 32 -7.52 -23.21 -18.36
C HIS A 32 -7.65 -21.74 -18.72
N THR A 33 -8.40 -20.96 -17.94
CA THR A 33 -8.23 -19.51 -17.97
C THR A 33 -6.95 -19.21 -17.22
N PRO A 34 -6.02 -18.46 -17.80
CA PRO A 34 -4.88 -17.91 -17.06
C PRO A 34 -5.42 -17.24 -15.80
N LYS A 35 -5.00 -17.74 -14.62
CA LYS A 35 -5.44 -17.15 -13.34
C LYS A 35 -4.90 -15.74 -13.16
N MET A 36 -3.75 -15.45 -13.78
CA MET A 36 -3.15 -14.13 -13.80
C MET A 36 -3.47 -13.47 -15.15
N MET A 37 -4.13 -12.30 -15.08
CA MET A 37 -4.17 -11.38 -16.20
C MET A 37 -2.75 -10.83 -16.40
N ASP A 38 -2.30 -10.75 -17.64
CA ASP A 38 -1.07 -10.06 -17.95
C ASP A 38 -1.20 -8.57 -17.64
N ILE A 39 -0.10 -7.98 -17.17
CA ILE A 39 -0.04 -6.55 -16.93
C ILE A 39 0.21 -5.85 -18.25
N THR A 40 -0.75 -5.04 -18.66
CA THR A 40 -0.72 -4.23 -19.87
C THR A 40 -1.02 -2.77 -19.54
N SER A 41 -0.82 -1.89 -20.52
CA SER A 41 -1.19 -0.47 -20.39
C SER A 41 -2.67 -0.24 -20.09
N SER A 42 -3.55 -1.19 -20.42
CA SER A 42 -4.99 -1.14 -20.13
C SER A 42 -5.42 -1.96 -18.91
N SER A 43 -4.54 -2.80 -18.38
CA SER A 43 -4.83 -3.71 -17.27
C SER A 43 -3.62 -3.80 -16.34
N HIS A 44 -3.47 -2.81 -15.48
CA HIS A 44 -2.46 -2.76 -14.42
C HIS A 44 -3.08 -2.21 -13.14
N LEU A 45 -2.39 -2.39 -12.02
CA LEU A 45 -2.82 -1.83 -10.76
C LEU A 45 -2.49 -0.33 -10.74
N ASP A 46 -3.45 0.47 -10.30
CA ASP A 46 -3.24 1.89 -10.07
C ASP A 46 -2.01 2.10 -9.17
N SER A 47 -1.14 3.00 -9.59
CA SER A 47 0.14 3.24 -8.94
C SER A 47 0.52 4.72 -8.99
N GLU A 48 1.22 5.16 -7.95
CA GLU A 48 1.71 6.52 -7.79
C GLU A 48 3.18 6.48 -7.34
N CYS A 49 4.05 7.22 -8.02
CA CYS A 49 5.42 7.44 -7.58
C CYS A 49 5.41 8.41 -6.41
N ILE A 50 6.00 8.00 -5.28
CA ILE A 50 5.96 8.77 -4.03
C ILE A 50 7.35 9.23 -3.60
N ASP A 51 8.38 8.59 -4.12
CA ASP A 51 9.77 8.94 -3.90
C ASP A 51 10.54 8.67 -5.20
N PRO A 52 10.64 9.68 -6.08
CA PRO A 52 11.36 9.53 -7.34
C PRO A 52 12.85 9.26 -7.15
N GLN A 53 13.45 9.81 -6.09
CA GLN A 53 14.89 9.67 -5.81
C GLN A 53 15.26 8.22 -5.47
N ASN A 54 14.38 7.53 -4.72
CA ASN A 54 14.59 6.15 -4.29
C ASN A 54 13.77 5.13 -5.09
N GLU A 55 13.09 5.55 -6.15
CA GLU A 55 12.18 4.77 -7.01
C GLU A 55 11.14 3.96 -6.21
N VAL A 56 10.49 4.61 -5.22
CA VAL A 56 9.43 4.02 -4.39
C VAL A 56 8.05 4.46 -4.86
N TYR A 57 7.15 3.50 -4.94
CA TYR A 57 5.78 3.66 -5.44
C TYR A 57 4.77 3.13 -4.42
N MET A 58 3.59 3.76 -4.38
CA MET A 58 2.39 3.16 -3.82
C MET A 58 1.62 2.46 -4.93
N VAL A 59 1.12 1.26 -4.67
CA VAL A 59 0.37 0.46 -5.65
C VAL A 59 -0.86 -0.13 -4.97
N HIS A 60 -1.98 -0.16 -5.69
CA HIS A 60 -3.16 -0.90 -5.25
C HIS A 60 -2.80 -2.36 -4.95
N LYS A 61 -3.32 -2.89 -3.84
CA LYS A 61 -3.02 -4.28 -3.46
C LYS A 61 -3.67 -5.29 -4.41
N SER A 62 -4.83 -4.95 -4.97
CA SER A 62 -5.62 -5.80 -5.88
C SER A 62 -6.40 -4.95 -6.87
N PHE A 63 -6.79 -5.56 -8.00
CA PHE A 63 -7.62 -4.93 -9.04
C PHE A 63 -9.04 -4.61 -8.57
N HIS A 64 -9.51 -5.33 -7.54
CA HIS A 64 -10.88 -5.24 -7.07
C HIS A 64 -10.90 -5.15 -5.54
N GLY A 65 -11.89 -4.41 -5.03
CA GLY A 65 -12.21 -4.33 -3.61
C GLY A 65 -11.47 -3.22 -2.86
N ALA A 66 -11.96 -2.95 -1.65
CA ALA A 66 -11.32 -2.01 -0.74
C ALA A 66 -10.01 -2.58 -0.23
N SER A 67 -8.91 -1.88 -0.48
CA SER A 67 -7.60 -2.29 0.01
C SER A 67 -6.74 -1.09 0.36
N THR A 68 -5.90 -1.28 1.37
CA THR A 68 -4.81 -0.35 1.68
C THR A 68 -3.71 -0.54 0.64
N PRO A 69 -3.26 0.53 -0.05
CA PRO A 69 -2.14 0.44 -0.96
C PRO A 69 -0.90 -0.09 -0.24
N LEU A 70 0.00 -0.68 -1.00
CA LEU A 70 1.28 -1.19 -0.51
C LEU A 70 2.44 -0.46 -1.19
N HIS A 71 3.60 -0.50 -0.56
CA HIS A 71 4.82 0.03 -1.14
C HIS A 71 5.49 -1.01 -2.04
N VAL A 72 6.03 -0.54 -3.16
CA VAL A 72 7.03 -1.28 -3.95
C VAL A 72 8.19 -0.37 -4.26
N GLN A 73 9.36 -0.96 -4.48
CA GLN A 73 10.56 -0.26 -4.90
C GLN A 73 11.12 -0.96 -6.14
N ILE A 74 11.42 -0.18 -7.18
CA ILE A 74 12.06 -0.68 -8.40
C ILE A 74 13.22 0.25 -8.75
N LYS A 75 14.38 -0.01 -8.14
CA LYS A 75 15.61 0.68 -8.46
C LYS A 75 16.38 -0.06 -9.55
N ILE A 76 16.27 0.39 -10.80
CA ILE A 76 16.98 -0.24 -11.93
C ILE A 76 18.21 0.56 -12.37
N TRP A 77 18.29 1.83 -11.98
CA TRP A 77 19.42 2.69 -12.30
C TRP A 77 20.27 2.96 -11.06
N GLY A 78 21.57 2.73 -11.19
CA GLY A 78 22.55 2.91 -10.11
C GLY A 78 22.58 1.73 -9.12
N GLU A 79 23.67 1.61 -8.39
CA GLU A 79 23.83 0.52 -7.42
C GLU A 79 23.31 0.90 -6.02
N PRO A 80 22.74 -0.06 -5.27
CA PRO A 80 22.39 -1.42 -5.72
C PRO A 80 21.07 -1.42 -6.51
N HIS A 81 20.99 -2.26 -7.55
CA HIS A 81 19.71 -2.57 -8.19
C HIS A 81 18.80 -3.31 -7.21
N CYS A 82 17.54 -2.88 -7.07
CA CYS A 82 16.59 -3.55 -6.20
C CYS A 82 15.18 -3.59 -6.79
N ALA A 83 14.53 -4.75 -6.70
CA ALA A 83 13.12 -4.90 -7.01
C ALA A 83 12.46 -5.58 -5.81
N SER A 84 11.61 -4.86 -5.09
CA SER A 84 11.04 -5.33 -3.83
C SER A 84 9.59 -4.89 -3.67
N CYS A 85 8.77 -5.80 -3.15
CA CYS A 85 7.37 -5.58 -2.86
C CYS A 85 7.12 -5.77 -1.37
N GLU A 86 6.35 -4.88 -0.74
CA GLU A 86 6.04 -4.97 0.70
C GLU A 86 5.23 -6.22 1.07
N LEU A 87 4.53 -6.84 0.11
CA LEU A 87 3.72 -8.02 0.36
C LEU A 87 4.56 -9.30 0.51
N ASN A 88 4.46 -9.96 1.67
CA ASN A 88 5.20 -11.20 1.98
C ASN A 88 5.00 -12.29 0.92
N GLU A 89 3.77 -12.49 0.44
CA GLU A 89 3.48 -13.49 -0.61
C GLU A 89 4.26 -13.21 -1.90
N CYS A 90 4.35 -11.93 -2.30
CA CYS A 90 5.14 -11.55 -3.46
C CYS A 90 6.64 -11.81 -3.23
N GLN A 91 7.16 -11.51 -2.04
CA GLN A 91 8.57 -11.78 -1.71
C GLN A 91 8.89 -13.27 -1.78
N THR A 92 8.06 -14.12 -1.16
CA THR A 92 8.24 -15.58 -1.22
C THR A 92 8.19 -16.09 -2.66
N ASN A 93 7.25 -15.61 -3.47
CA ASN A 93 7.15 -16.02 -4.87
C ASN A 93 8.36 -15.54 -5.70
N MET A 94 8.84 -14.32 -5.46
CA MET A 94 10.04 -13.80 -6.12
C MET A 94 11.28 -14.61 -5.75
N GLU A 95 11.46 -14.90 -4.46
CA GLU A 95 12.59 -15.71 -3.99
C GLU A 95 12.57 -17.12 -4.58
N LEU A 96 11.40 -17.78 -4.62
CA LEU A 96 11.23 -19.09 -5.24
C LEU A 96 11.55 -19.05 -6.75
N ALA A 97 11.08 -18.01 -7.45
CA ALA A 97 11.35 -17.84 -8.87
C ALA A 97 12.87 -17.66 -9.12
N TRP A 98 13.53 -16.82 -8.33
CA TRP A 98 14.97 -16.57 -8.44
C TRP A 98 15.80 -17.82 -8.17
N ARG A 99 15.47 -18.58 -7.12
CA ARG A 99 16.09 -19.89 -6.84
C ARG A 99 15.88 -20.91 -7.97
N SER A 100 14.79 -20.76 -8.73
CA SER A 100 14.48 -21.59 -9.90
C SER A 100 15.12 -21.07 -11.20
N GLY A 101 15.98 -20.05 -11.13
CA GLY A 101 16.65 -19.45 -12.29
C GLY A 101 15.85 -18.38 -13.04
N LEU A 102 14.63 -18.05 -12.58
CA LEU A 102 13.79 -17.00 -13.18
C LEU A 102 14.10 -15.64 -12.58
N LEU A 103 15.33 -15.14 -12.80
CA LEU A 103 15.84 -13.89 -12.19
C LEU A 103 15.03 -12.64 -12.56
N SER A 104 14.37 -12.63 -13.73
CA SER A 104 13.53 -11.53 -14.19
C SER A 104 12.11 -11.55 -13.64
N TYR A 105 11.76 -12.53 -12.80
CA TYR A 105 10.42 -12.63 -12.25
C TYR A 105 10.09 -11.42 -11.37
N GLN A 106 8.95 -10.80 -11.67
CA GLN A 106 8.38 -9.70 -10.92
C GLN A 106 6.92 -9.99 -10.59
N CYS A 107 6.49 -9.62 -9.38
CA CYS A 107 5.09 -9.71 -9.02
C CYS A 107 4.23 -8.71 -9.82
N VAL A 108 2.92 -8.91 -9.75
CA VAL A 108 1.92 -8.04 -10.39
C VAL A 108 2.06 -6.57 -9.97
N HIS A 109 2.45 -6.30 -8.72
CA HIS A 109 2.63 -4.94 -8.20
C HIS A 109 3.83 -4.24 -8.85
N LEU A 110 4.98 -4.92 -8.90
CA LEU A 110 6.19 -4.39 -9.55
C LEU A 110 5.98 -4.16 -11.05
N ARG A 111 5.37 -5.13 -11.75
CA ARG A 111 5.06 -5.01 -13.18
C ARG A 111 4.12 -3.83 -13.49
N SER A 112 3.21 -3.50 -12.56
CA SER A 112 2.25 -2.40 -12.76
C SER A 112 2.91 -1.02 -12.73
N VAL A 113 4.05 -0.88 -12.03
CA VAL A 113 4.76 0.41 -11.90
C VAL A 113 5.28 0.92 -13.24
N SER A 114 5.59 0.04 -14.19
CA SER A 114 6.01 0.44 -15.54
C SER A 114 4.98 1.29 -16.29
N TYR A 115 3.73 1.30 -15.82
CA TYR A 115 2.63 2.10 -16.36
C TYR A 115 2.23 3.28 -15.46
N CYS A 116 2.95 3.50 -14.35
CA CYS A 116 2.74 4.64 -13.46
C CYS A 116 3.01 5.95 -14.20
N LYS A 117 2.02 6.86 -14.18
CA LYS A 117 2.12 8.22 -14.76
C LYS A 117 1.94 9.32 -13.72
N THR A 118 1.66 8.95 -12.48
CA THR A 118 1.33 9.88 -11.41
C THR A 118 2.53 10.03 -10.49
N PHE A 119 3.06 11.25 -10.40
CA PHE A 119 4.15 11.60 -9.50
C PHE A 119 3.60 12.51 -8.41
N LEU A 120 3.71 12.05 -7.17
CA LEU A 120 3.25 12.80 -6.02
C LEU A 120 4.38 13.60 -5.41
N THR A 121 4.07 14.84 -5.05
CA THR A 121 5.00 15.73 -4.35
C THR A 121 4.70 15.71 -2.87
N SER A 122 5.73 15.53 -2.04
CA SER A 122 5.61 15.71 -0.60
C SER A 122 5.59 17.20 -0.28
N PRO A 123 4.60 17.71 0.48
CA PRO A 123 4.66 19.08 0.97
C PRO A 123 5.79 19.23 1.98
N LEU A 124 6.39 20.43 2.04
CA LEU A 124 7.28 20.80 3.13
C LEU A 124 6.43 21.06 4.37
N LEU A 125 6.49 20.15 5.34
CA LEU A 125 5.77 20.32 6.61
C LEU A 125 6.47 21.37 7.49
N THR A 126 5.68 22.29 8.04
CA THR A 126 6.15 23.47 8.78
C THR A 126 6.06 23.26 10.29
N GLU A 127 7.04 23.75 11.05
CA GLU A 127 7.00 23.65 12.52
C GLU A 127 5.86 24.47 13.11
N GLU A 128 5.44 25.54 12.44
CA GLU A 128 4.32 26.40 12.79
C GLU A 128 3.01 25.61 12.87
N SER A 129 2.70 24.80 11.85
CA SER A 129 1.51 23.94 11.85
C SER A 129 1.58 22.89 12.97
N LEU A 130 2.77 22.38 13.28
CA LEU A 130 2.96 21.44 14.38
C LEU A 130 2.72 22.08 15.76
N LYS A 131 3.17 23.32 15.96
CA LYS A 131 2.90 24.14 17.15
C LYS A 131 1.40 24.43 17.30
N GLU A 132 0.71 24.73 16.21
CA GLU A 132 -0.74 24.94 16.20
C GLU A 132 -1.51 23.68 16.63
N MET A 133 -1.07 22.51 16.16
CA MET A 133 -1.67 21.24 16.57
C MET A 133 -1.49 20.96 18.07
N VAL A 134 -0.33 21.31 18.64
CA VAL A 134 -0.11 21.19 20.09
C VAL A 134 -0.98 22.18 20.88
N LYS A 135 -1.06 23.44 20.43
CA LYS A 135 -1.98 24.44 21.01
C LYS A 135 -3.43 23.94 21.00
N SER A 136 -3.82 23.26 19.93
CA SER A 136 -5.14 22.65 19.75
C SER A 136 -5.30 21.30 20.44
N LYS A 137 -4.33 20.87 21.26
CA LYS A 137 -4.32 19.62 22.04
C LYS A 137 -4.49 18.35 21.20
N TRP A 138 -3.96 18.35 19.98
CA TRP A 138 -3.87 17.14 19.14
C TRP A 138 -2.68 16.26 19.49
N PHE A 139 -1.61 16.86 20.02
CA PHE A 139 -0.40 16.20 20.51
C PHE A 139 0.11 16.88 21.78
N GLY A 140 0.88 16.14 22.58
CA GLY A 140 1.75 16.73 23.61
C GLY A 140 2.97 17.45 23.04
N GLN A 141 3.53 18.40 23.79
CA GLN A 141 4.71 19.18 23.41
C GLN A 141 5.94 18.30 23.12
N ASP A 142 6.08 17.15 23.79
CA ASP A 142 7.18 16.20 23.59
C ASP A 142 7.21 15.60 22.18
N LYS A 143 6.08 15.65 21.45
CA LYS A 143 5.98 15.09 20.10
C LYS A 143 6.59 16.00 19.04
N ILE A 144 6.70 17.32 19.29
CA ILE A 144 7.29 18.28 18.34
C ILE A 144 8.71 17.83 17.96
N LYS A 145 9.56 17.64 18.98
CA LYS A 145 10.95 17.22 18.80
C LYS A 145 11.06 15.90 18.02
N LYS A 146 10.16 14.94 18.27
CA LYS A 146 10.14 13.63 17.58
C LYS A 146 9.80 13.77 16.09
N CYS A 147 8.81 14.59 15.75
CA CYS A 147 8.41 14.83 14.36
C CYS A 147 9.49 15.62 13.60
N VAL A 148 10.03 16.69 14.18
CA VAL A 148 11.11 17.49 13.58
C VAL A 148 12.36 16.65 13.37
N ASN A 149 12.77 15.83 14.36
CA ASN A 149 13.90 14.93 14.20
C ASN A 149 13.68 13.92 13.05
N ARG A 150 12.45 13.41 12.90
CA ARG A 150 12.13 12.51 11.79
C ARG A 150 12.17 13.21 10.43
N GLN A 151 11.77 14.48 10.37
CA GLN A 151 11.87 15.30 9.16
C GLN A 151 13.33 15.48 8.74
N LYS A 152 14.22 15.79 9.68
CA LYS A 152 15.66 15.92 9.42
C LYS A 152 16.27 14.64 8.87
N LEU A 153 15.99 13.49 9.49
CA LEU A 153 16.45 12.19 8.99
C LEU A 153 15.94 11.89 7.58
N ALA A 154 14.68 12.25 7.27
CA ALA A 154 14.13 12.07 5.93
C ALA A 154 14.87 12.95 4.90
N GLN A 155 15.18 14.21 5.27
CA GLN A 155 15.93 15.14 4.43
C GLN A 155 17.37 14.69 4.20
N GLU A 156 18.05 14.17 5.23
CA GLU A 156 19.41 13.62 5.13
C GLU A 156 19.48 12.44 4.14
N GLU A 157 18.46 11.60 4.12
CA GLU A 157 18.33 10.47 3.19
C GLU A 157 17.68 10.85 1.84
N ASN A 158 17.46 12.14 1.56
CA ASN A 158 16.77 12.64 0.36
C ASN A 158 15.41 11.96 0.11
N ALA A 159 14.71 11.61 1.18
CA ALA A 159 13.42 10.93 1.14
C ALA A 159 12.29 11.87 1.60
N PRO A 160 11.09 11.77 1.01
CA PRO A 160 9.95 12.55 1.44
C PRO A 160 9.48 12.08 2.82
N LEU A 161 9.27 13.00 3.76
CA LEU A 161 8.80 12.67 5.11
C LEU A 161 7.44 11.96 5.08
N SER A 162 6.48 12.52 4.35
CA SER A 162 5.14 11.97 4.26
C SER A 162 4.45 12.34 2.94
N VAL A 163 3.76 11.37 2.35
CA VAL A 163 3.05 11.54 1.07
C VAL A 163 1.64 10.99 1.22
N GLU A 164 0.63 11.80 0.92
CA GLU A 164 -0.76 11.36 0.85
C GLU A 164 -1.03 10.68 -0.50
N SER A 165 -1.58 9.48 -0.44
CA SER A 165 -2.03 8.69 -1.59
C SER A 165 -3.35 9.22 -2.11
N LYS A 166 -3.48 9.34 -3.43
CA LYS A 166 -4.80 9.53 -4.06
C LYS A 166 -5.39 8.19 -4.48
N ILE A 167 -4.55 7.15 -4.59
CA ILE A 167 -5.00 5.78 -4.80
C ILE A 167 -5.39 5.14 -3.46
N GLY A 168 -6.56 4.51 -3.40
CA GLY A 168 -7.06 3.86 -2.19
C GLY A 168 -8.59 3.81 -2.11
N VAL A 169 -9.11 2.73 -1.54
CA VAL A 169 -10.55 2.51 -1.40
C VAL A 169 -10.85 2.00 0.02
N PRO A 170 -11.89 2.52 0.71
CA PRO A 170 -12.91 3.47 0.24
C PRO A 170 -12.46 4.94 0.25
N PRO A 171 -13.18 5.86 -0.44
CA PRO A 171 -12.89 7.31 -0.44
C PRO A 171 -12.94 7.97 0.95
N THR A 172 -13.53 7.28 1.93
CA THR A 172 -13.57 7.73 3.33
C THR A 172 -12.27 7.45 4.07
N LYS A 173 -11.32 6.74 3.45
CA LYS A 173 -10.00 6.49 4.00
C LYS A 173 -8.96 7.31 3.26
N ARG A 174 -8.15 8.00 4.05
CA ARG A 174 -6.95 8.72 3.61
C ARG A 174 -5.75 7.83 3.92
N PHE A 175 -4.85 7.66 2.97
CA PHE A 175 -3.65 6.82 3.13
C PHE A 175 -2.42 7.71 3.03
N ILE A 176 -1.56 7.65 4.05
CA ILE A 176 -0.37 8.49 4.16
C ILE A 176 0.83 7.57 4.34
N SER A 177 1.72 7.61 3.36
CA SER A 177 3.01 6.93 3.43
C SER A 177 3.96 7.77 4.27
N VAL A 178 4.46 7.27 5.40
CA VAL A 178 5.35 7.99 6.33
C VAL A 178 6.75 7.38 6.39
N TYR A 179 7.78 8.22 6.26
CA TYR A 179 9.18 7.81 6.26
C TYR A 179 9.59 7.16 7.59
N LYS A 180 10.35 6.08 7.48
CA LYS A 180 10.89 5.33 8.60
C LYS A 180 12.35 4.96 8.31
N PRO A 181 13.31 5.43 9.14
CA PRO A 181 14.73 5.21 8.88
C PRO A 181 15.13 3.75 9.02
N ASN A 182 14.54 3.03 9.99
CA ASN A 182 14.91 1.65 10.28
C ASN A 182 13.91 0.68 9.67
N ILE A 183 14.41 -0.34 8.98
CA ILE A 183 13.62 -1.47 8.53
C ILE A 183 13.06 -2.23 9.75
N SER A 184 11.82 -2.69 9.65
CA SER A 184 11.15 -3.49 10.68
C SER A 184 10.20 -4.49 10.04
N TYR A 185 9.65 -5.44 10.81
CA TYR A 185 8.77 -6.48 10.24
C TYR A 185 7.54 -5.91 9.50
N TYR A 186 7.08 -4.71 9.86
CA TYR A 186 5.92 -4.02 9.26
C TYR A 186 6.30 -2.90 8.28
N SER A 187 7.59 -2.71 8.01
CA SER A 187 8.10 -1.64 7.14
C SER A 187 9.43 -2.07 6.56
N ARG A 188 9.39 -2.61 5.34
CA ARG A 188 10.56 -3.16 4.65
C ARG A 188 11.24 -2.19 3.69
N LEU A 189 10.51 -1.19 3.21
CA LEU A 189 10.96 -0.26 2.18
C LEU A 189 11.20 1.15 2.76
N GLY A 190 11.63 1.25 4.01
CA GLY A 190 11.88 2.54 4.68
C GLY A 190 10.63 3.40 4.88
N ARG A 191 9.43 2.83 4.70
CA ARG A 191 8.15 3.55 4.70
C ARG A 191 7.06 2.77 5.41
N VAL A 192 6.13 3.47 6.05
CA VAL A 192 4.98 2.89 6.78
C VAL A 192 3.70 3.48 6.24
N MET A 193 2.74 2.63 5.90
CA MET A 193 1.41 3.08 5.50
C MET A 193 0.55 3.38 6.73
N VAL A 194 0.15 4.63 6.91
CA VAL A 194 -0.83 5.04 7.92
C VAL A 194 -2.17 5.29 7.23
N SER A 195 -3.26 4.80 7.80
CA SER A 195 -4.61 5.09 7.29
C SER A 195 -5.42 5.87 8.31
N TYR A 196 -6.19 6.84 7.81
CA TYR A 196 -7.16 7.61 8.57
C TYR A 196 -8.55 7.41 7.98
N ASP A 197 -9.49 6.94 8.80
CA ASP A 197 -10.90 6.81 8.41
C ASP A 197 -11.66 8.07 8.86
N THR A 198 -12.08 8.89 7.89
CA THR A 198 -12.75 10.17 8.15
C THR A 198 -14.16 10.00 8.74
N LYS A 199 -14.81 8.85 8.49
CA LYS A 199 -16.15 8.56 9.05
C LYS A 199 -16.05 8.13 10.51
N LYS A 200 -15.10 7.22 10.81
CA LYS A 200 -14.92 6.69 12.17
C LYS A 200 -14.01 7.56 13.04
N ASN A 201 -13.38 8.57 12.43
CA ASN A 201 -12.31 9.35 13.04
C ASN A 201 -11.25 8.46 13.70
N SER A 202 -10.81 7.41 13.00
CA SER A 202 -9.89 6.41 13.55
C SER A 202 -8.61 6.33 12.75
N TRP A 203 -7.49 6.13 13.46
CA TRP A 203 -6.15 6.10 12.90
C TRP A 203 -5.53 4.73 13.07
N HIS A 204 -5.02 4.17 11.98
CA HIS A 204 -4.38 2.86 11.97
C HIS A 204 -2.93 2.96 11.47
N CYS A 205 -2.00 2.41 12.26
CA CYS A 205 -0.60 2.21 11.89
C CYS A 205 -0.24 0.74 12.13
N PRO A 206 0.37 0.03 11.17
CA PRO A 206 0.87 -1.33 11.36
C PRO A 206 1.86 -1.48 12.53
N CYS A 207 2.53 -0.39 12.88
CA CYS A 207 3.47 -0.32 13.99
C CYS A 207 2.82 -0.36 15.38
N ALA A 208 1.55 0.03 15.49
CA ALA A 208 0.84 0.17 16.74
C ALA A 208 -0.11 -1.02 16.89
N ARG A 209 0.26 -2.00 17.74
CA ARG A 209 -0.60 -3.15 18.06
C ARG A 209 -1.89 -2.74 18.78
N THR A 210 -1.90 -1.58 19.43
CA THR A 210 -3.02 -1.01 20.17
C THR A 210 -3.48 0.31 19.56
N GLN A 211 -4.62 0.86 20.00
CA GLN A 211 -5.10 2.17 19.54
C GLN A 211 -4.17 3.34 19.94
N ARG A 212 -3.07 3.09 20.67
CA ARG A 212 -2.09 4.09 21.07
C ARG A 212 -1.53 4.86 19.88
N SER A 213 -1.24 6.13 20.14
CA SER A 213 -0.56 7.02 19.20
C SER A 213 0.90 6.60 19.00
N CYS A 214 1.44 6.82 17.80
CA CYS A 214 2.84 6.52 17.45
C CYS A 214 3.40 7.64 16.59
N THR A 215 4.73 7.73 16.45
CA THR A 215 5.36 8.77 15.63
C THR A 215 4.84 8.81 14.19
N HIS A 216 4.52 7.65 13.59
CA HIS A 216 3.94 7.62 12.24
C HIS A 216 2.54 8.25 12.20
N LYS A 217 1.68 7.97 13.21
CA LYS A 217 0.36 8.60 13.32
C LYS A 217 0.48 10.11 13.55
N TYR A 218 1.45 10.58 14.34
CA TYR A 218 1.69 12.01 14.55
C TYR A 218 2.08 12.71 13.26
N ILE A 219 3.01 12.15 12.49
CA ILE A 219 3.43 12.72 11.21
C ILE A 219 2.30 12.68 10.17
N ALA A 220 1.52 11.60 10.13
CA ALA A 220 0.37 11.53 9.22
C ALA A 220 -0.73 12.54 9.59
N LYS A 221 -1.01 12.72 10.89
CA LYS A 221 -1.90 13.76 11.41
C LYS A 221 -1.38 15.16 11.05
N TRP A 222 -0.08 15.41 11.24
CA TRP A 222 0.57 16.67 10.88
C TRP A 222 0.46 16.97 9.39
N HIS A 223 0.74 15.98 8.55
CA HIS A 223 0.57 16.09 7.10
C HIS A 223 -0.87 16.49 6.73
N LEU A 224 -1.86 15.74 7.23
CA LEU A 224 -3.27 16.04 6.93
C LEU A 224 -3.73 17.36 7.52
N PHE A 225 -3.21 17.78 8.69
CA PHE A 225 -3.58 19.06 9.27
C PHE A 225 -3.10 20.23 8.40
N GLN A 226 -1.89 20.13 7.84
CA GLN A 226 -1.36 21.18 6.97
C GLN A 226 -2.07 21.23 5.61
N ILE A 227 -2.44 20.08 5.03
CA ILE A 227 -3.04 20.02 3.68
C ILE A 227 -4.58 20.12 3.71
N HIS A 228 -5.21 19.53 4.72
CA HIS A 228 -6.67 19.42 4.86
C HIS A 228 -7.11 19.85 6.28
N PRO A 229 -6.87 21.11 6.69
CA PRO A 229 -7.16 21.60 8.04
C PRO A 229 -8.65 21.47 8.43
N GLU A 230 -9.55 21.44 7.46
CA GLU A 230 -10.99 21.25 7.67
C GLU A 230 -11.34 19.90 8.31
N LEU A 231 -10.50 18.86 8.13
CA LEU A 231 -10.69 17.55 8.76
C LEU A 231 -10.55 17.62 10.29
N PHE A 232 -9.85 18.62 10.82
CA PHE A 232 -9.54 18.75 12.24
C PHE A 232 -10.46 19.73 12.98
N ARG A 233 -11.26 20.52 12.26
CA ARG A 233 -12.21 21.49 12.87
C ARG A 233 -13.41 20.81 13.53
N LYS A 234 -13.87 19.68 12.99
CA LYS A 234 -15.12 19.01 13.40
C LYS A 234 -14.94 17.93 14.47
N VAL A 235 -13.71 17.70 14.91
CA VAL A 235 -13.33 16.47 15.58
C VAL A 235 -12.75 16.76 16.97
N ARG A 236 -13.29 16.12 18.02
CA ARG A 236 -12.65 16.12 19.34
C ARG A 236 -11.35 15.31 19.29
N SER A 237 -10.29 15.81 19.93
CA SER A 237 -9.00 15.14 20.02
C SER A 237 -9.17 13.68 20.48
N THR A 238 -8.38 12.77 19.88
CA THR A 238 -8.47 11.32 20.09
C THR A 238 -7.54 10.80 21.19
N GLU A 239 -6.77 11.67 21.84
CA GLU A 239 -5.88 11.27 22.91
C GLU A 239 -6.64 11.25 24.25
N SER A 240 -6.81 10.05 24.81
CA SER A 240 -6.91 9.91 26.26
C SER A 240 -5.55 10.32 26.83
N ALA A 241 -5.53 11.39 27.64
CA ALA A 241 -4.34 11.81 28.35
C ALA A 241 -3.74 10.59 29.07
N GLU A 242 -2.53 10.19 28.68
CA GLU A 242 -1.72 9.26 29.45
C GLU A 242 -1.32 10.02 30.72
N GLU A 243 -2.11 9.90 31.78
CA GLU A 243 -1.69 10.27 33.14
C GLU A 243 -0.56 9.31 33.55
N PHE A 244 0.49 9.92 34.08
CA PHE A 244 1.79 9.32 34.44
C PHE A 244 1.67 8.22 35.50
#